data_AF-A0A7C5ZZI9-F1
#
_entry.id   AF-A0A7C5ZZI9-F1
#
_cell.length_a   1.000
_cell.length_b   1.000
_cell.length_c   1.000
_cell.angle_alpha   90.00
_cell.angle_beta   90.00
_cell.angle_gamma   90.00
#
_symmetry.space_group_name_H-M   'P 1'
#
loop_
_entity.id
_entity.type
_entity.pdbx_description
1 polymer ?
#
loop_
_entity_poly.entity_id
_entity_poly.type
_entity_poly.pdbx_seq_one_letter_code
_entity_poly.pdbx_strand_id
1 'polypeptide(L)'
;LWKEGQVFGLPGAEEDLRRRLLVPVREENLYADHLRSLRAVRLAASLGLGLPGETRRALSRHARFLQAHPEALPARERVREELAKLLLSPKAAWGLHLLERTGLLDVYLPELRPLVGLAQGGVHHLDGWRHTLSVLFHLAWLWPEAPLAARLAALYHDVGKPLTRRYDPEVGRYRFLGHAEVGAEVAGASLLWLRFPKEVAEGTKALVRRHMDRPPEGQKALRRFYFRRKDLLPALPYLMAADRLGARGVEGEAWEVLRSFQEATREPLPERPFLSGEEVMALLGLRPGPEVGRALAFLLEAQAEGRVRSPEEAKALLLYWKGGGQDPSS
;
A
#
# COMPACT_ATOMS: atom_id res chain seq x y z
N LEU A 1 36.41 -12.44 -13.06
CA LEU A 1 35.66 -13.54 -13.70
C LEU A 1 35.92 -14.82 -12.90
N TRP A 2 34.87 -15.55 -12.57
CA TRP A 2 34.89 -16.67 -11.61
C TRP A 2 35.25 -17.98 -12.31
N LYS A 3 36.19 -18.75 -11.76
CA LYS A 3 36.61 -20.08 -12.27
C LYS A 3 36.99 -20.97 -11.09
N GLU A 4 36.46 -22.19 -11.05
CA GLU A 4 36.79 -23.21 -10.03
C GLU A 4 36.66 -22.72 -8.58
N GLY A 5 35.65 -21.89 -8.30
CA GLY A 5 35.42 -21.35 -6.96
C GLY A 5 36.23 -20.10 -6.61
N GLN A 6 37.14 -19.65 -7.48
CA GLN A 6 37.99 -18.47 -7.27
C GLN A 6 37.58 -17.29 -8.15
N VAL A 7 37.74 -16.07 -7.64
CA VAL A 7 37.44 -14.83 -8.36
C VAL A 7 38.73 -14.23 -8.94
N PHE A 8 38.88 -14.26 -10.27
CA PHE A 8 40.05 -13.68 -10.94
C PHE A 8 39.82 -12.24 -11.39
N GLY A 9 40.85 -11.40 -11.32
CA GLY A 9 40.85 -10.05 -11.89
C GLY A 9 39.97 -9.03 -11.14
N LEU A 10 39.51 -9.35 -9.93
CA LEU A 10 38.78 -8.45 -9.04
C LEU A 10 39.37 -8.54 -7.62
N PRO A 11 40.51 -7.88 -7.35
CA PRO A 11 41.13 -7.91 -6.03
C PRO A 11 40.13 -7.49 -4.93
N GLY A 12 40.12 -8.23 -3.81
CA GLY A 12 39.24 -7.95 -2.67
C GLY A 12 37.82 -8.52 -2.77
N ALA A 13 37.36 -8.95 -3.97
CA ALA A 13 35.99 -9.41 -4.16
C ALA A 13 35.63 -10.66 -3.33
N GLU A 14 36.58 -11.57 -3.10
CA GLU A 14 36.35 -12.74 -2.23
C GLU A 14 36.17 -12.34 -0.77
N GLU A 15 36.93 -11.34 -0.30
CA GLU A 15 36.78 -10.82 1.06
C GLU A 15 35.46 -10.06 1.23
N ASP A 16 35.09 -9.23 0.23
CA ASP A 16 33.79 -8.56 0.21
C ASP A 16 32.65 -9.58 0.24
N LEU A 17 32.74 -10.66 -0.55
CA LEU A 17 31.75 -11.73 -0.55
C LEU A 17 31.66 -12.44 0.81
N ARG A 18 32.81 -12.80 1.42
CA ARG A 18 32.87 -13.39 2.77
C ARG A 18 32.22 -12.49 3.82
N ARG A 19 32.45 -11.17 3.72
CA ARG A 19 31.89 -10.16 4.62
C ARG A 19 30.47 -9.73 4.23
N ARG A 20 29.90 -10.31 3.16
CA ARG A 20 28.60 -9.97 2.58
C ARG A 20 28.47 -8.47 2.27
N LEU A 21 29.51 -7.88 1.68
CA LEU A 21 29.57 -6.48 1.30
C LEU A 21 29.29 -6.33 -0.20
N LEU A 22 28.55 -5.28 -0.55
CA LEU A 22 28.38 -4.86 -1.94
C LEU A 22 29.27 -3.63 -2.20
N VAL A 23 30.26 -3.82 -3.07
CA VAL A 23 31.26 -2.81 -3.43
C VAL A 23 31.29 -2.66 -4.95
N PRO A 24 31.20 -1.44 -5.49
CA PRO A 24 31.38 -1.24 -6.92
C PRO A 24 32.85 -1.50 -7.29
N VAL A 25 33.11 -2.16 -8.43
CA VAL A 25 34.49 -2.39 -8.92
C VAL A 25 35.26 -1.07 -9.03
N ARG A 26 34.58 -0.02 -9.49
CA ARG A 26 35.03 1.38 -9.49
C ARG A 26 33.84 2.30 -9.35
N GLU A 27 34.01 3.50 -8.80
CA GLU A 27 32.91 4.45 -8.64
C GLU A 27 32.36 4.95 -9.99
N GLU A 28 33.21 5.09 -11.01
CA GLU A 28 32.85 5.51 -12.37
C GLU A 28 31.78 4.61 -12.99
N ASN A 29 31.69 3.35 -12.51
CA ASN A 29 30.65 2.43 -12.94
C ASN A 29 29.25 2.95 -12.63
N LEU A 30 29.07 3.76 -11.58
CA LEU A 30 27.76 4.37 -11.29
C LEU A 30 27.36 5.36 -12.39
N TYR A 31 28.32 6.07 -12.98
CA TYR A 31 28.08 7.07 -14.02
C TYR A 31 27.93 6.45 -15.41
N ALA A 32 28.50 5.27 -15.64
CA ALA A 32 28.32 4.52 -16.89
C ALA A 32 26.91 3.90 -17.03
N ASP A 33 26.25 3.57 -15.92
CA ASP A 33 24.83 3.13 -15.89
C ASP A 33 24.22 3.57 -14.56
N HIS A 34 23.57 4.74 -14.59
CA HIS A 34 23.04 5.43 -13.40
C HIS A 34 22.07 4.59 -12.56
N LEU A 35 21.41 3.60 -13.18
CA LEU A 35 20.51 2.67 -12.48
C LEU A 35 21.25 1.79 -11.46
N ARG A 36 22.57 1.65 -11.59
CA ARG A 36 23.39 0.88 -10.64
C ARG A 36 23.29 1.40 -9.21
N SER A 37 22.99 2.68 -9.02
CA SER A 37 22.78 3.26 -7.69
C SER A 37 21.54 2.68 -6.99
N LEU A 38 20.40 2.66 -7.70
CA LEU A 38 19.17 2.03 -7.20
C LEU A 38 19.33 0.51 -7.07
N ARG A 39 19.96 -0.12 -8.07
CA ARG A 39 20.24 -1.56 -8.07
C ARG A 39 21.13 -1.97 -6.89
N ALA A 40 22.10 -1.15 -6.51
CA ALA A 40 22.95 -1.43 -5.35
C ALA A 40 22.11 -1.52 -4.07
N VAL A 41 21.19 -0.59 -3.87
CA VAL A 41 20.27 -0.60 -2.72
C VAL A 41 19.33 -1.80 -2.78
N ARG A 42 18.74 -2.09 -3.95
CA ARG A 42 17.91 -3.29 -4.15
C ARG A 42 18.68 -4.57 -3.83
N LEU A 43 19.89 -4.74 -4.36
CA LEU A 43 20.73 -5.92 -4.12
C LEU A 43 21.07 -6.06 -2.64
N ALA A 44 21.46 -4.96 -2.00
CA ALA A 44 21.73 -4.93 -0.58
C ALA A 44 20.52 -5.43 0.22
N ALA A 45 19.31 -4.98 -0.12
CA ALA A 45 18.10 -5.36 0.61
C ALA A 45 17.69 -6.80 0.33
N SER A 46 17.71 -7.21 -0.95
CA SER A 46 17.24 -8.53 -1.39
C SER A 46 18.17 -9.67 -0.94
N LEU A 47 19.48 -9.41 -0.94
CA LEU A 47 20.50 -10.42 -0.63
C LEU A 47 21.06 -10.28 0.80
N GLY A 48 20.60 -9.28 1.55
CA GLY A 48 21.11 -8.97 2.89
C GLY A 48 22.61 -8.65 2.88
N LEU A 49 23.04 -7.82 1.94
CA LEU A 49 24.43 -7.35 1.84
C LEU A 49 24.58 -6.00 2.55
N GLY A 50 25.71 -5.81 3.22
CA GLY A 50 26.12 -4.51 3.76
C GLY A 50 26.67 -3.59 2.68
N LEU A 51 26.50 -2.28 2.87
CA LEU A 51 27.19 -1.26 2.09
C LEU A 51 28.30 -0.65 2.95
N PRO A 52 29.58 -0.80 2.57
CA PRO A 52 30.68 -0.10 3.24
C PRO A 52 30.51 1.42 3.21
N GLY A 53 31.18 2.11 4.14
CA GLY A 53 31.11 3.58 4.25
C GLY A 53 31.47 4.29 2.94
N GLU A 54 32.50 3.80 2.24
CA GLU A 54 32.89 4.39 0.94
C GLU A 54 31.83 4.15 -0.14
N THR A 55 31.25 2.95 -0.23
CA THR A 55 30.13 2.69 -1.15
C THR A 55 28.95 3.63 -0.88
N ARG A 56 28.59 3.87 0.38
CA ARG A 56 27.51 4.81 0.72
C ARG A 56 27.86 6.24 0.30
N ARG A 57 29.10 6.69 0.52
CA ARG A 57 29.56 8.02 0.08
C ARG A 57 29.52 8.16 -1.45
N ALA A 58 29.96 7.13 -2.18
CA ALA A 58 29.88 7.10 -3.64
C ALA A 58 28.42 7.18 -4.13
N LEU A 59 27.51 6.41 -3.52
CA LEU A 59 26.08 6.50 -3.81
C LEU A 59 25.52 7.90 -3.53
N SER A 60 25.95 8.56 -2.45
CA SER A 60 25.53 9.94 -2.14
C SER A 60 26.08 10.99 -3.10
N ARG A 61 27.34 10.86 -3.54
CA ARG A 61 27.91 11.73 -4.60
C ARG A 61 27.11 11.56 -5.89
N HIS A 62 26.85 10.32 -6.27
CA HIS A 62 26.07 10.00 -7.46
C HIS A 62 24.61 10.47 -7.36
N ALA A 63 23.98 10.38 -6.19
CA ALA A 63 22.64 10.93 -5.97
C ALA A 63 22.58 12.44 -6.22
N ARG A 64 23.55 13.20 -5.68
CA ARG A 64 23.67 14.65 -5.95
C ARG A 64 23.89 14.95 -7.42
N PHE A 65 24.72 14.15 -8.10
CA PHE A 65 24.91 14.27 -9.54
C PHE A 65 23.58 14.12 -10.30
N LEU A 66 22.78 13.08 -10.01
CA LEU A 66 21.50 12.85 -10.67
C LEU A 66 20.45 13.92 -10.36
N GLN A 67 20.46 14.50 -9.16
CA GLN A 67 19.58 15.63 -8.84
C GLN A 67 19.95 16.89 -9.65
N ALA A 68 21.24 17.10 -9.90
CA ALA A 68 21.74 18.21 -10.72
C ALA A 68 21.59 17.97 -12.23
N HIS A 69 21.47 16.71 -12.66
CA HIS A 69 21.40 16.30 -14.06
C HIS A 69 20.19 15.36 -14.32
N PRO A 70 18.95 15.86 -14.28
CA PRO A 70 17.76 15.04 -14.47
C PRO A 70 17.70 14.33 -15.83
N GLU A 71 18.38 14.84 -16.85
CA GLU A 71 18.52 14.22 -18.18
C GLU A 71 19.31 12.90 -18.14
N ALA A 72 20.12 12.69 -17.10
CA ALA A 72 20.88 11.46 -16.87
C ALA A 72 20.05 10.35 -16.17
N LEU A 73 18.80 10.63 -15.79
CA LEU A 73 17.96 9.66 -15.10
C LEU A 73 17.70 8.42 -15.96
N PRO A 74 17.75 7.20 -15.37
CA PRO A 74 17.44 5.99 -16.10
C PRO A 74 15.99 5.96 -16.61
N ALA A 75 15.75 5.19 -17.68
CA ALA A 75 14.41 4.93 -18.19
C ALA A 75 13.48 4.41 -17.07
N ARG A 76 12.23 4.91 -17.07
CA ARG A 76 11.28 4.74 -15.95
C ARG A 76 10.91 3.28 -15.74
N GLU A 77 10.78 2.51 -16.81
CA GLU A 77 10.51 1.07 -16.77
C GLU A 77 11.61 0.30 -16.04
N ARG A 78 12.87 0.73 -16.23
CA ARG A 78 14.02 0.13 -15.52
C ARG A 78 14.04 0.54 -14.05
N VAL A 79 13.72 1.79 -13.73
CA VAL A 79 13.56 2.26 -12.34
C VAL A 79 12.46 1.48 -11.62
N ARG A 80 11.29 1.37 -12.26
CA ARG A 80 10.15 0.58 -11.79
C ARG A 80 10.52 -0.86 -11.48
N GLU A 81 11.26 -1.53 -12.36
CA GLU A 81 11.68 -2.92 -12.12
C GLU A 81 12.56 -3.06 -10.87
N GLU A 82 13.50 -2.14 -10.66
CA GLU A 82 14.35 -2.17 -9.46
C GLU A 82 13.55 -1.84 -8.19
N LEU A 83 12.63 -0.86 -8.25
CA LEU A 83 11.73 -0.51 -7.14
C LEU A 83 10.76 -1.64 -6.80
N ALA A 84 10.15 -2.29 -7.79
CA ALA A 84 9.24 -3.41 -7.58
C ALA A 84 9.96 -4.58 -6.87
N LYS A 85 11.17 -4.93 -7.36
CA LYS A 85 11.99 -5.97 -6.73
C LYS A 85 12.45 -5.58 -5.32
N LEU A 86 12.78 -4.30 -5.09
CA LEU A 86 13.13 -3.80 -3.76
C LEU A 86 11.94 -3.92 -2.80
N LEU A 87 10.75 -3.50 -3.22
CA LEU A 87 9.54 -3.53 -2.41
C LEU A 87 9.09 -4.95 -2.09
N LEU A 88 9.25 -5.90 -3.01
CA LEU A 88 8.96 -7.31 -2.78
C LEU A 88 10.02 -8.02 -1.92
N SER A 89 11.16 -7.38 -1.63
CA SER A 89 12.18 -7.98 -0.78
C SER A 89 11.74 -8.06 0.69
N PRO A 90 12.26 -9.02 1.48
CA PRO A 90 11.99 -9.10 2.93
C PRO A 90 12.49 -7.87 3.71
N LYS A 91 13.49 -7.15 3.18
CA LYS A 91 14.10 -5.97 3.81
C LYS A 91 13.74 -4.67 3.09
N ALA A 92 12.56 -4.59 2.50
CA ALA A 92 12.11 -3.43 1.73
C ALA A 92 12.21 -2.11 2.51
N ALA A 93 11.70 -2.07 3.74
CA ALA A 93 11.78 -0.89 4.60
C ALA A 93 13.21 -0.43 4.86
N TRP A 94 14.14 -1.37 5.08
CA TRP A 94 15.56 -1.06 5.25
C TRP A 94 16.20 -0.53 3.96
N GLY A 95 15.87 -1.09 2.79
CA GLY A 95 16.36 -0.58 1.52
C GLY A 95 15.84 0.82 1.20
N LEU A 96 14.56 1.11 1.49
CA LEU A 96 14.02 2.47 1.39
C LEU A 96 14.70 3.44 2.37
N HIS A 97 15.00 2.99 3.59
CA HIS A 97 15.83 3.77 4.51
C HIS A 97 17.21 4.08 3.92
N LEU A 98 17.86 3.11 3.26
CA LEU A 98 19.12 3.37 2.56
C LEU A 98 18.97 4.38 1.42
N LEU A 99 17.87 4.38 0.67
CA LEU A 99 17.60 5.41 -0.35
C LEU A 99 17.56 6.80 0.30
N GLU A 100 16.89 6.95 1.44
CA GLU A 100 16.87 8.21 2.19
C GLU A 100 18.28 8.59 2.67
N ARG A 101 18.99 7.68 3.34
CA ARG A 101 20.33 7.94 3.89
C ARG A 101 21.38 8.27 2.84
N THR A 102 21.18 7.83 1.60
CA THR A 102 22.08 8.13 0.48
C THR A 102 21.62 9.32 -0.35
N GLY A 103 20.41 9.85 -0.16
CA GLY A 103 19.81 10.90 -0.98
C GLY A 103 19.22 10.41 -2.31
N LEU A 104 19.16 9.09 -2.52
CA LEU A 104 18.54 8.48 -3.70
C LEU A 104 17.00 8.48 -3.60
N LEU A 105 16.43 8.70 -2.41
CA LEU A 105 14.98 8.90 -2.25
C LEU A 105 14.53 10.12 -3.05
N ASP A 106 15.23 11.24 -2.90
CA ASP A 106 15.00 12.51 -3.59
C ASP A 106 15.15 12.38 -5.11
N VAL A 107 15.88 11.37 -5.59
CA VAL A 107 16.08 11.09 -7.02
C VAL A 107 14.91 10.27 -7.58
N TYR A 108 14.57 9.15 -6.95
CA TYR A 108 13.69 8.14 -7.54
C TYR A 108 12.25 8.17 -7.03
N LEU A 109 12.01 8.73 -5.84
CA LEU A 109 10.69 8.86 -5.21
C LEU A 109 10.56 10.24 -4.52
N PRO A 110 10.79 11.35 -5.25
CA PRO A 110 10.86 12.70 -4.68
C PRO A 110 9.57 13.10 -3.94
N GLU A 111 8.41 12.57 -4.33
CA GLU A 111 7.12 12.83 -3.70
C GLU A 111 7.02 12.32 -2.26
N LEU A 112 7.85 11.33 -1.87
CA LEU A 112 7.89 10.80 -0.51
C LEU A 112 8.83 11.61 0.40
N ARG A 113 9.74 12.39 -0.18
CA ARG A 113 10.74 13.17 0.57
C ARG A 113 10.14 14.12 1.62
N PRO A 114 9.00 14.79 1.39
CA PRO A 114 8.38 15.66 2.39
C PRO A 114 7.88 14.94 3.65
N LEU A 115 7.80 13.59 3.65
CA LEU A 115 7.50 12.82 4.86
C LEU A 115 8.68 12.77 5.84
N VAL A 116 9.92 12.91 5.35
CA VAL A 116 11.13 12.83 6.17
C VAL A 116 11.17 14.01 7.13
N GLY A 117 11.09 13.73 8.42
CA GLY A 117 11.04 14.75 9.48
C GLY A 117 9.67 15.42 9.65
N LEU A 118 8.62 14.94 8.96
CA LEU A 118 7.27 15.45 9.16
C LEU A 118 6.77 15.08 10.57
N ALA A 119 6.65 16.08 11.44
CA ALA A 119 6.02 15.92 12.74
C ALA A 119 4.51 15.67 12.58
N GLN A 120 4.02 14.57 13.15
CA GLN A 120 2.63 14.13 13.01
C GLN A 120 1.76 14.47 14.24
N GLY A 121 2.37 14.53 15.44
CA GLY A 121 1.65 14.77 16.70
C GLY A 121 0.69 13.64 17.09
N GLY A 122 -0.03 13.83 18.21
CA GLY A 122 -1.00 12.86 18.71
C GLY A 122 -0.34 11.57 19.21
N VAL A 123 -0.83 10.41 18.76
CA VAL A 123 -0.35 9.08 19.18
C VAL A 123 0.91 8.62 18.42
N HIS A 124 1.34 9.36 17.40
CA HIS A 124 2.49 8.98 16.59
C HIS A 124 3.79 9.42 17.30
N HIS A 125 4.65 8.44 17.59
CA HIS A 125 5.97 8.65 18.17
C HIS A 125 7.08 8.80 17.09
N LEU A 126 6.75 8.55 15.82
CA LEU A 126 7.64 8.62 14.66
C LEU A 126 7.28 9.79 13.74
N ASP A 127 8.28 10.34 13.04
CA ASP A 127 8.03 11.21 11.90
C ASP A 127 7.33 10.45 10.75
N GLY A 128 6.73 11.19 9.80
CA GLY A 128 5.95 10.61 8.71
C GLY A 128 6.70 9.53 7.91
N TRP A 129 7.99 9.71 7.65
CA TRP A 129 8.80 8.76 6.91
C TRP A 129 9.10 7.49 7.72
N ARG A 130 9.54 7.65 8.97
CA ARG A 130 9.81 6.52 9.86
C ARG A 130 8.55 5.71 10.13
N HIS A 131 7.40 6.38 10.29
CA HIS A 131 6.09 5.72 10.34
C HIS A 131 5.82 4.93 9.07
N THR A 132 5.96 5.53 7.90
CA THR A 132 5.80 4.85 6.60
C THR A 132 6.66 3.59 6.47
N LEU A 133 7.93 3.67 6.86
CA LEU A 133 8.83 2.51 6.87
C LEU A 133 8.38 1.43 7.87
N SER A 134 7.90 1.83 9.05
CA SER A 134 7.34 0.94 10.07
C SER A 134 6.09 0.22 9.56
N VAL A 135 5.16 0.92 8.90
CA VAL A 135 3.97 0.32 8.29
C VAL A 135 4.34 -0.69 7.22
N LEU A 136 5.27 -0.37 6.32
CA LEU A 136 5.73 -1.33 5.30
C LEU A 136 6.40 -2.57 5.92
N PHE A 137 7.20 -2.37 6.96
CA PHE A 137 7.82 -3.49 7.70
C PHE A 137 6.75 -4.39 8.33
N HIS A 138 5.79 -3.82 9.06
CA HIS A 138 4.74 -4.58 9.71
C HIS A 138 3.79 -5.24 8.70
N LEU A 139 3.49 -4.61 7.57
CA LEU A 139 2.71 -5.24 6.50
C LEU A 139 3.42 -6.50 5.99
N ALA A 140 4.72 -6.42 5.72
CA ALA A 140 5.51 -7.56 5.26
C ALA A 140 5.68 -8.64 6.34
N TRP A 141 5.58 -8.30 7.62
CA TRP A 141 5.60 -9.25 8.72
C TRP A 141 4.26 -9.96 8.90
N LEU A 142 3.14 -9.21 8.88
CA LEU A 142 1.79 -9.75 8.98
C LEU A 142 1.38 -10.55 7.74
N TRP A 143 1.85 -10.13 6.56
CA TRP A 143 1.54 -10.75 5.28
C TRP A 143 2.79 -10.80 4.37
N PRO A 144 3.67 -11.80 4.55
CA PRO A 144 4.91 -11.92 3.78
C PRO A 144 4.70 -11.98 2.26
N GLU A 145 3.59 -12.57 1.80
CA GLU A 145 3.23 -12.72 0.40
C GLU A 145 2.44 -11.52 -0.15
N ALA A 146 2.34 -10.42 0.61
CA ALA A 146 1.61 -9.22 0.21
C ALA A 146 2.01 -8.78 -1.21
N PRO A 147 1.04 -8.62 -2.14
CA PRO A 147 1.30 -8.26 -3.51
C PRO A 147 1.85 -6.85 -3.59
N LEU A 148 2.50 -6.54 -4.70
CA LEU A 148 3.17 -5.26 -4.91
C LEU A 148 2.24 -4.05 -4.68
N ALA A 149 0.97 -4.14 -5.09
CA ALA A 149 0.00 -3.06 -4.88
C ALA A 149 -0.24 -2.75 -3.38
N ALA A 150 -0.25 -3.76 -2.51
CA ALA A 150 -0.40 -3.59 -1.07
C ALA A 150 0.85 -2.99 -0.43
N ARG A 151 2.04 -3.43 -0.87
CA ARG A 151 3.32 -2.87 -0.40
C ARG A 151 3.52 -1.42 -0.84
N LEU A 152 3.11 -1.09 -2.07
CA LEU A 152 3.04 0.28 -2.57
C LEU A 152 2.02 1.10 -1.77
N ALA A 153 0.86 0.54 -1.44
CA ALA A 153 -0.11 1.25 -0.60
C ALA A 153 0.47 1.58 0.78
N ALA A 154 1.20 0.65 1.41
CA ALA A 154 1.92 0.95 2.66
C ALA A 154 2.96 2.06 2.50
N LEU A 155 3.71 2.08 1.40
CA LEU A 155 4.70 3.12 1.12
C LEU A 155 4.05 4.51 0.90
N TYR A 156 2.87 4.56 0.29
CA TYR A 156 2.22 5.81 -0.11
C TYR A 156 1.05 6.25 0.80
N HIS A 157 0.62 5.44 1.77
CA HIS A 157 -0.63 5.70 2.52
C HIS A 157 -0.70 7.13 3.09
N ASP A 158 0.43 7.64 3.57
CA ASP A 158 0.55 8.93 4.21
C ASP A 158 1.14 10.06 3.34
N VAL A 159 1.42 9.80 2.05
CA VAL A 159 2.09 10.78 1.17
C VAL A 159 1.31 12.11 1.04
N GLY A 160 0.01 12.11 1.32
CA GLY A 160 -0.83 13.30 1.32
C GLY A 160 -0.67 14.19 2.56
N LYS A 161 -0.11 13.70 3.68
CA LYS A 161 -0.01 14.46 4.94
C LYS A 161 0.74 15.80 4.79
N PRO A 162 1.93 15.86 4.14
CA PRO A 162 2.61 17.14 3.91
C PRO A 162 1.74 18.18 3.21
N LEU A 163 0.91 17.75 2.26
CA LEU A 163 0.09 18.63 1.42
C LEU A 163 -1.18 19.13 2.14
N THR A 164 -1.71 18.34 3.08
CA THR A 164 -2.94 18.65 3.83
C THR A 164 -2.68 19.15 5.25
N ARG A 165 -1.41 19.32 5.64
CA ARG A 165 -1.04 19.82 6.96
C ARG A 165 -1.64 21.19 7.22
N ARG A 166 -2.45 21.29 8.28
CA ARG A 166 -3.04 22.55 8.77
C ARG A 166 -2.96 22.59 10.29
N TYR A 167 -2.62 23.75 10.85
CA TYR A 167 -2.68 23.93 12.30
C TYR A 167 -4.14 24.14 12.72
N ASP A 168 -4.60 23.35 13.68
CA ASP A 168 -5.90 23.51 14.31
C ASP A 168 -5.71 24.24 15.64
N PRO A 169 -6.10 25.53 15.73
CA PRO A 169 -5.95 26.31 16.95
C PRO A 169 -6.87 25.84 18.09
N GLU A 170 -8.00 25.19 17.79
CA GLU A 170 -8.95 24.73 18.82
C GLU A 170 -8.38 23.53 19.60
N VAL A 171 -7.63 22.66 18.91
CA VAL A 171 -7.02 21.46 19.51
C VAL A 171 -5.51 21.64 19.75
N GLY A 172 -4.96 22.79 19.37
CA GLY A 172 -3.57 23.15 19.61
C GLY A 172 -2.54 22.29 18.88
N ARG A 173 -2.92 21.61 17.78
CA ARG A 173 -2.05 20.67 17.05
C ARG A 173 -2.26 20.72 15.54
N TYR A 174 -1.28 20.22 14.79
CA TYR A 174 -1.45 20.01 13.36
C TYR A 174 -2.41 18.85 13.08
N ARG A 175 -3.22 18.99 12.03
CA ARG A 175 -4.10 17.97 11.46
C ARG A 175 -3.80 17.77 9.98
N PHE A 176 -4.25 16.61 9.47
CA PHE A 176 -4.04 16.16 8.09
C PHE A 176 -5.37 15.69 7.48
N LEU A 177 -6.40 16.53 7.55
CA LEU A 177 -7.73 16.16 7.05
C LEU A 177 -7.66 15.98 5.52
N GLY A 178 -8.26 14.89 5.01
CA GLY A 178 -8.26 14.58 3.57
C GLY A 178 -6.93 14.04 3.02
N HIS A 179 -5.96 13.68 3.88
CA HIS A 179 -4.66 13.19 3.40
C HIS A 179 -4.77 11.85 2.63
N ALA A 180 -5.75 11.02 2.94
CA ALA A 180 -5.95 9.74 2.26
C ALA A 180 -6.39 9.96 0.80
N GLU A 181 -7.31 10.90 0.56
CA GLU A 181 -7.77 11.26 -0.78
C GLU A 181 -6.66 11.91 -1.61
N VAL A 182 -5.97 12.90 -1.04
CA VAL A 182 -4.82 13.56 -1.71
C VAL A 182 -3.70 12.55 -1.95
N GLY A 183 -3.39 11.72 -0.96
CA GLY A 183 -2.35 10.70 -1.05
C GLY A 183 -2.65 9.66 -2.13
N ALA A 184 -3.92 9.29 -2.31
CA ALA A 184 -4.34 8.37 -3.36
C ALA A 184 -4.09 8.94 -4.76
N GLU A 185 -4.36 10.23 -4.97
CA GLU A 185 -4.07 10.90 -6.24
C GLU A 185 -2.57 11.00 -6.51
N VAL A 186 -1.77 11.36 -5.49
CA VAL A 186 -0.30 11.39 -5.60
C VAL A 186 0.24 10.00 -5.94
N ALA A 187 -0.20 8.96 -5.22
CA ALA A 187 0.22 7.58 -5.47
C ALA A 187 -0.11 7.13 -6.90
N GLY A 188 -1.35 7.33 -7.35
CA GLY A 188 -1.76 6.98 -8.70
C GLY A 188 -0.93 7.69 -9.78
N ALA A 189 -0.75 9.01 -9.64
CA ALA A 189 0.03 9.81 -10.59
C ALA A 189 1.50 9.37 -10.63
N SER A 190 2.14 9.17 -9.48
CA SER A 190 3.52 8.69 -9.38
C SER A 190 3.72 7.32 -10.01
N LEU A 191 2.83 6.37 -9.74
CA LEU A 191 2.97 5.01 -10.25
C LEU A 191 2.74 4.94 -11.77
N LEU A 192 1.79 5.71 -12.30
CA LEU A 192 1.60 5.84 -13.75
C LEU A 192 2.80 6.54 -14.41
N TRP A 193 3.36 7.57 -13.75
CA TRP A 193 4.57 8.25 -14.23
C TRP A 193 5.76 7.28 -14.31
N LEU A 194 5.94 6.43 -13.28
CA LEU A 194 6.92 5.33 -13.23
C LEU A 194 6.56 4.13 -14.11
N ARG A 195 5.47 4.18 -14.89
CA ARG A 195 5.07 3.12 -15.84
C ARG A 195 4.73 1.79 -15.16
N PHE A 196 4.23 1.80 -13.92
CA PHE A 196 3.60 0.61 -13.35
C PHE A 196 2.35 0.21 -14.15
N PRO A 197 2.00 -1.09 -14.21
CA PRO A 197 0.74 -1.53 -14.79
C PRO A 197 -0.45 -0.79 -14.16
N LYS A 198 -1.46 -0.49 -14.97
CA LYS A 198 -2.62 0.31 -14.53
C LYS A 198 -3.33 -0.35 -13.36
N GLU A 199 -3.43 -1.67 -13.37
CA GLU A 199 -4.08 -2.47 -12.34
C GLU A 199 -3.35 -2.31 -10.99
N VAL A 200 -2.01 -2.23 -11.00
CA VAL A 200 -1.21 -1.98 -9.80
C VAL A 200 -1.41 -0.56 -9.30
N ALA A 201 -1.36 0.43 -10.20
CA ALA A 201 -1.54 1.84 -9.84
C ALA A 201 -2.93 2.12 -9.25
N GLU A 202 -4.00 1.62 -9.90
CA GLU A 202 -5.37 1.80 -9.42
C GLU A 202 -5.64 1.00 -8.14
N GLY A 203 -5.11 -0.22 -8.03
CA GLY A 203 -5.20 -1.01 -6.79
C GLY A 203 -4.53 -0.31 -5.61
N THR A 204 -3.32 0.22 -5.80
CA THR A 204 -2.63 1.03 -4.78
C THR A 204 -3.42 2.29 -4.44
N LYS A 205 -3.89 3.04 -5.44
CA LYS A 205 -4.70 4.26 -5.25
C LYS A 205 -5.95 3.98 -4.43
N ALA A 206 -6.66 2.89 -4.71
CA ALA A 206 -7.86 2.51 -3.99
C ALA A 206 -7.57 2.12 -2.54
N LEU A 207 -6.48 1.39 -2.28
CA LEU A 207 -6.03 1.05 -0.92
C LEU A 207 -5.64 2.30 -0.13
N VAL A 208 -4.82 3.19 -0.70
CA VAL A 208 -4.40 4.45 -0.06
C VAL A 208 -5.61 5.30 0.27
N ARG A 209 -6.60 5.42 -0.62
CA ARG A 209 -7.82 6.21 -0.32
C ARG A 209 -8.60 5.68 0.89
N ARG A 210 -8.56 4.37 1.13
CA ARG A 210 -9.41 3.70 2.12
C ARG A 210 -8.67 3.30 3.39
N HIS A 211 -7.36 3.55 3.51
CA HIS A 211 -6.56 3.07 4.65
C HIS A 211 -7.01 3.62 6.01
N MET A 212 -7.66 4.79 6.03
CA MET A 212 -8.20 5.42 7.25
C MET A 212 -9.64 5.01 7.57
N ASP A 213 -10.28 4.19 6.73
CA ASP A 213 -11.64 3.74 6.97
C ASP A 213 -11.73 3.02 8.32
N ARG A 214 -12.82 3.26 9.07
CA ARG A 214 -13.02 2.65 10.39
C ARG A 214 -13.98 1.47 10.27
N PRO A 215 -13.55 0.24 10.59
CA PRO A 215 -14.46 -0.89 10.66
C PRO A 215 -15.49 -0.62 11.76
N PRO A 216 -16.80 -0.79 11.47
CA PRO A 216 -17.84 -0.60 12.48
C PRO A 216 -17.84 -1.74 13.49
N GLU A 217 -18.44 -1.49 14.66
CA GLU A 217 -18.77 -2.54 15.62
C GLU A 217 -19.97 -3.38 15.13
N GLY A 218 -20.05 -4.61 15.62
CA GLY A 218 -21.12 -5.55 15.28
C GLY A 218 -20.86 -6.35 13.99
N GLN A 219 -21.10 -7.66 14.07
CA GLN A 219 -20.70 -8.61 13.02
C GLN A 219 -21.36 -8.34 11.65
N LYS A 220 -22.67 -8.00 11.62
CA LYS A 220 -23.40 -7.72 10.37
C LYS A 220 -22.88 -6.45 9.68
N ALA A 221 -22.69 -5.37 10.44
CA ALA A 221 -22.18 -4.11 9.93
C ALA A 221 -20.73 -4.26 9.42
N LEU A 222 -19.91 -5.02 10.14
CA LEU A 222 -18.53 -5.32 9.74
C LEU A 222 -18.48 -6.16 8.45
N ARG A 223 -19.35 -7.15 8.32
CA ARG A 223 -19.45 -7.95 7.10
C ARG A 223 -19.90 -7.12 5.90
N ARG A 224 -20.89 -6.24 6.06
CA ARG A 224 -21.26 -5.23 5.03
C ARG A 224 -20.09 -4.30 4.69
N PHE A 225 -19.34 -3.86 5.70
CA PHE A 225 -18.18 -2.99 5.50
C PHE A 225 -17.15 -3.63 4.56
N TYR A 226 -16.82 -4.90 4.78
CA TYR A 226 -15.89 -5.64 3.91
C TYR A 226 -16.51 -5.99 2.55
N PHE A 227 -17.80 -6.33 2.50
CA PHE A 227 -18.51 -6.55 1.24
C PHE A 227 -18.41 -5.36 0.28
N ARG A 228 -18.66 -4.14 0.77
CA ARG A 228 -18.53 -2.89 -0.01
C ARG A 228 -17.09 -2.59 -0.46
N ARG A 229 -16.11 -3.33 0.04
CA ARG A 229 -14.67 -3.16 -0.21
C ARG A 229 -14.03 -4.46 -0.70
N LYS A 230 -14.83 -5.40 -1.21
CA LYS A 230 -14.38 -6.75 -1.56
C LYS A 230 -13.19 -6.77 -2.52
N ASP A 231 -13.13 -5.81 -3.43
CA ASP A 231 -12.05 -5.68 -4.42
C ASP A 231 -10.69 -5.27 -3.80
N LEU A 232 -10.69 -4.83 -2.54
CA LEU A 232 -9.50 -4.45 -1.78
C LEU A 232 -9.07 -5.54 -0.79
N LEU A 233 -9.78 -6.67 -0.73
CA LEU A 233 -9.49 -7.74 0.21
C LEU A 233 -8.48 -8.75 -0.38
N PRO A 234 -7.60 -9.32 0.45
CA PRO A 234 -7.44 -9.06 1.88
C PRO A 234 -6.56 -7.83 2.18
N ALA A 235 -6.04 -7.12 1.18
CA ALA A 235 -5.01 -6.09 1.38
C ALA A 235 -5.40 -4.94 2.32
N LEU A 236 -6.65 -4.49 2.29
CA LEU A 236 -7.11 -3.37 3.13
C LEU A 236 -6.99 -3.64 4.65
N PRO A 237 -7.58 -4.71 5.22
CA PRO A 237 -7.44 -4.99 6.66
C PRO A 237 -5.99 -5.22 7.10
N TYR A 238 -5.15 -5.81 6.23
CA TYR A 238 -3.71 -5.94 6.52
C TYR A 238 -2.98 -4.59 6.54
N LEU A 239 -3.29 -3.68 5.61
CA LEU A 239 -2.76 -2.33 5.63
C LEU A 239 -3.18 -1.57 6.88
N MET A 240 -4.45 -1.67 7.28
CA MET A 240 -4.99 -1.04 8.50
C MET A 240 -4.33 -1.59 9.77
N ALA A 241 -4.14 -2.91 9.85
CA ALA A 241 -3.45 -3.56 10.96
C ALA A 241 -1.98 -3.10 11.05
N ALA A 242 -1.28 -3.05 9.92
CA ALA A 242 0.11 -2.59 9.84
C ALA A 242 0.25 -1.10 10.22
N ASP A 243 -0.66 -0.24 9.77
CA ASP A 243 -0.67 1.19 10.11
C ASP A 243 -0.88 1.40 11.62
N ARG A 244 -1.86 0.69 12.19
CA ARG A 244 -2.14 0.73 13.62
C ARG A 244 -0.96 0.26 14.46
N LEU A 245 -0.30 -0.82 14.04
CA LEU A 245 0.90 -1.33 14.69
C LEU A 245 2.06 -0.33 14.58
N GLY A 246 2.28 0.26 13.40
CA GLY A 246 3.31 1.27 13.19
C GLY A 246 3.10 2.55 14.02
N ALA A 247 1.85 2.97 14.21
CA ALA A 247 1.51 4.16 14.98
C ALA A 247 1.66 3.96 16.49
N ARG A 248 1.14 2.84 17.02
CA ARG A 248 0.98 2.61 18.47
C ARG A 248 1.97 1.63 19.08
N GLY A 249 2.55 0.73 18.29
CA GLY A 249 3.41 -0.35 18.78
C GLY A 249 2.68 -1.44 19.57
N VAL A 250 1.35 -1.51 19.48
CA VAL A 250 0.53 -2.49 20.22
C VAL A 250 0.09 -3.61 19.28
N GLU A 251 0.78 -4.75 19.38
CA GLU A 251 0.55 -5.91 18.51
C GLU A 251 -0.88 -6.47 18.60
N GLY A 252 -1.43 -6.52 19.81
CA GLY A 252 -2.77 -7.06 20.06
C GLY A 252 -3.87 -6.35 19.28
N GLU A 253 -3.78 -5.02 19.11
CA GLU A 253 -4.76 -4.24 18.35
C GLU A 253 -4.72 -4.55 16.85
N ALA A 254 -3.53 -4.85 16.30
CA ALA A 254 -3.37 -5.22 14.89
C ALA A 254 -3.97 -6.61 14.62
N TRP A 255 -3.69 -7.58 15.49
CA TRP A 255 -4.29 -8.91 15.38
C TRP A 255 -5.79 -8.92 15.60
N GLU A 256 -6.34 -8.01 16.42
CA GLU A 256 -7.79 -7.86 16.58
C GLU A 256 -8.46 -7.41 15.29
N VAL A 257 -7.87 -6.47 14.53
CA VAL A 257 -8.36 -6.07 13.21
C VAL A 257 -8.42 -7.28 12.27
N LEU A 258 -7.34 -8.07 12.22
CA LEU A 258 -7.25 -9.24 11.34
C LEU A 258 -8.20 -10.37 11.76
N ARG A 259 -8.35 -10.62 13.07
CA ARG A 259 -9.29 -11.61 13.60
C ARG A 259 -10.74 -11.22 13.28
N SER A 260 -11.07 -9.95 13.47
CA SER A 260 -12.41 -9.42 13.16
C SER A 260 -12.71 -9.50 11.67
N PHE A 261 -11.71 -9.25 10.82
CA PHE A 261 -11.79 -9.49 9.38
C PHE A 261 -12.08 -10.97 9.06
N GLN A 262 -11.25 -11.88 9.58
CA GLN A 262 -11.39 -13.32 9.35
C GLN A 262 -12.77 -13.84 9.77
N GLU A 263 -13.27 -13.42 10.94
CA GLU A 263 -14.61 -13.80 11.42
C GLU A 263 -15.72 -13.22 10.53
N ALA A 264 -15.62 -11.95 10.14
CA ALA A 264 -16.61 -11.31 9.27
C ALA A 264 -16.65 -11.91 7.85
N THR A 265 -15.54 -12.46 7.36
CA THR A 265 -15.43 -13.11 6.05
C THR A 265 -15.26 -14.62 6.12
N ARG A 266 -15.61 -15.24 7.25
CA ARG A 266 -15.54 -16.70 7.43
C ARG A 266 -16.40 -17.42 6.40
N GLU A 267 -17.60 -16.93 6.17
CA GLU A 267 -18.43 -17.32 5.03
C GLU A 267 -18.06 -16.48 3.80
N PRO A 268 -17.98 -17.05 2.60
CA PRO A 268 -17.74 -16.30 1.37
C PRO A 268 -18.69 -15.10 1.23
N LEU A 269 -18.16 -13.97 0.80
CA LEU A 269 -18.97 -12.80 0.49
C LEU A 269 -19.79 -13.09 -0.79
N PRO A 270 -21.05 -12.66 -0.87
CA PRO A 270 -21.89 -12.99 -2.01
C PRO A 270 -21.40 -12.30 -3.28
N GLU A 271 -21.35 -13.02 -4.39
CA GLU A 271 -20.98 -12.46 -5.70
C GLU A 271 -22.18 -11.99 -6.50
N ARG A 272 -23.32 -12.66 -6.34
CA ARG A 272 -24.55 -12.42 -7.09
C ARG A 272 -25.77 -12.42 -6.16
N PRO A 273 -26.79 -11.60 -6.46
CA PRO A 273 -28.04 -11.64 -5.73
C PRO A 273 -28.77 -12.98 -5.97
N PHE A 274 -29.61 -13.38 -5.03
CA PHE A 274 -30.45 -14.58 -5.12
C PHE A 274 -31.53 -14.47 -6.20
N LEU A 275 -31.84 -13.25 -6.63
CA LEU A 275 -32.79 -12.96 -7.69
C LEU A 275 -32.08 -12.28 -8.85
N SER A 276 -32.43 -12.70 -10.06
CA SER A 276 -32.03 -12.06 -11.31
C SER A 276 -32.74 -10.71 -11.50
N GLY A 277 -32.24 -9.89 -12.43
CA GLY A 277 -32.89 -8.63 -12.79
C GLY A 277 -34.31 -8.84 -13.34
N GLU A 278 -34.55 -9.94 -14.06
CA GLU A 278 -35.87 -10.30 -14.59
C GLU A 278 -36.85 -10.65 -13.47
N GLU A 279 -36.41 -11.42 -12.48
CA GLU A 279 -37.22 -11.75 -11.30
C GLU A 279 -37.55 -10.51 -10.47
N VAL A 280 -36.59 -9.59 -10.30
CA VAL A 280 -36.81 -8.31 -9.60
C VAL A 280 -37.81 -7.44 -10.36
N MET A 281 -37.69 -7.34 -11.69
CA MET A 281 -38.64 -6.59 -12.53
C MET A 281 -40.05 -7.16 -12.44
N ALA A 282 -40.20 -8.49 -12.54
CA ALA A 282 -41.48 -9.17 -12.43
C ALA A 282 -42.10 -8.99 -11.03
N LEU A 283 -41.32 -9.17 -9.97
CA LEU A 283 -41.78 -9.05 -8.58
C LEU A 283 -42.22 -7.62 -8.23
N LEU A 284 -41.46 -6.62 -8.67
CA LEU A 284 -41.67 -5.23 -8.32
C LEU A 284 -42.46 -4.46 -9.39
N GLY A 285 -42.85 -5.08 -10.50
CA GLY A 285 -43.50 -4.38 -11.61
C GLY A 285 -42.66 -3.22 -12.18
N LEU A 286 -41.34 -3.37 -12.17
CA LEU A 286 -40.40 -2.35 -12.66
C LEU A 286 -40.06 -2.57 -14.13
N ARG A 287 -39.81 -1.48 -14.84
CA ARG A 287 -39.20 -1.53 -16.19
C ARG A 287 -37.67 -1.60 -16.08
N PRO A 288 -36.97 -2.06 -17.14
CA PRO A 288 -35.51 -2.00 -17.17
C PRO A 288 -35.01 -0.58 -16.90
N GLY A 289 -34.11 -0.42 -15.92
CA GLY A 289 -33.58 0.89 -15.55
C GLY A 289 -32.78 0.90 -14.25
N PRO A 290 -32.28 2.08 -13.82
CA PRO A 290 -31.43 2.23 -12.63
C PRO A 290 -32.06 1.70 -11.33
N GLU A 291 -33.39 1.72 -11.24
CA GLU A 291 -34.12 1.23 -10.07
C GLU A 291 -33.95 -0.28 -9.84
N VAL A 292 -33.91 -1.07 -10.92
CA VAL A 292 -33.61 -2.51 -10.85
C VAL A 292 -32.20 -2.74 -10.30
N GLY A 293 -31.23 -1.94 -10.77
CA GLY A 293 -29.86 -1.98 -10.26
C GLY A 293 -29.76 -1.64 -8.77
N ARG A 294 -30.52 -0.64 -8.30
CA ARG A 294 -30.61 -0.30 -6.86
C ARG A 294 -31.20 -1.45 -6.03
N ALA A 295 -32.26 -2.08 -6.51
CA ALA A 295 -32.88 -3.22 -5.84
C ALA A 295 -31.93 -4.43 -5.76
N LEU A 296 -31.22 -4.75 -6.85
CA LEU A 296 -30.22 -5.82 -6.88
C LEU A 296 -29.04 -5.53 -5.94
N ALA A 297 -28.57 -4.28 -5.90
CA ALA A 297 -27.49 -3.88 -4.99
C ALA A 297 -27.93 -3.96 -3.51
N PHE A 298 -29.14 -3.49 -3.19
CA PHE A 298 -29.72 -3.58 -1.87
C PHE A 298 -29.86 -5.06 -1.41
N LEU A 299 -30.37 -5.92 -2.30
CA LEU A 299 -30.49 -7.34 -2.01
C LEU A 299 -29.12 -7.99 -1.77
N LEU A 300 -28.12 -7.65 -2.58
CA LEU A 300 -26.77 -8.19 -2.44
C LEU A 300 -26.09 -7.75 -1.13
N GLU A 301 -26.31 -6.51 -0.69
CA GLU A 301 -25.87 -6.04 0.63
C GLU A 301 -26.58 -6.78 1.77
N ALA A 302 -27.91 -6.96 1.68
CA ALA A 302 -28.67 -7.70 2.68
C ALA A 302 -28.24 -9.17 2.78
N GLN A 303 -27.90 -9.80 1.65
CA GLN A 303 -27.27 -11.12 1.62
C GLN A 303 -25.91 -11.12 2.30
N ALA A 304 -25.08 -10.10 2.05
CA ALA A 304 -23.78 -9.98 2.68
C ALA A 304 -23.93 -9.86 4.21
N GLU A 305 -24.92 -9.14 4.72
CA GLU A 305 -25.20 -9.07 6.17
C GLU A 305 -25.78 -10.35 6.78
N GLY A 306 -26.18 -11.33 5.94
CA GLY A 306 -26.93 -12.51 6.37
C GLY A 306 -28.37 -12.21 6.79
N ARG A 307 -28.93 -11.06 6.38
CA ARG A 307 -30.36 -10.71 6.52
C ARG A 307 -31.24 -11.53 5.58
N VAL A 308 -30.67 -11.99 4.47
CA VAL A 308 -31.32 -12.83 3.48
C VAL A 308 -30.45 -14.05 3.22
N ARG A 309 -31.04 -15.24 3.34
CA ARG A 309 -30.38 -16.54 3.18
C ARG A 309 -31.05 -17.44 2.14
N SER A 310 -32.18 -17.01 1.57
CA SER A 310 -32.90 -17.74 0.53
C SER A 310 -33.54 -16.81 -0.52
N PRO A 311 -33.89 -17.32 -1.72
CA PRO A 311 -34.69 -16.60 -2.71
C PRO A 311 -36.06 -16.16 -2.18
N GLU A 312 -36.69 -16.90 -1.27
CA GLU A 312 -37.97 -16.56 -0.67
C GLU A 312 -37.86 -15.34 0.25
N GLU A 313 -36.83 -15.33 1.11
CA GLU A 313 -36.52 -14.16 1.96
C GLU A 313 -36.14 -12.94 1.11
N ALA A 314 -35.45 -13.14 -0.01
CA ALA A 314 -35.11 -12.07 -0.96
C ALA A 314 -36.36 -11.39 -1.53
N LYS A 315 -37.35 -12.20 -1.95
CA LYS A 315 -38.63 -11.69 -2.48
C LYS A 315 -39.37 -10.88 -1.43
N ALA A 316 -39.48 -11.41 -0.21
CA ALA A 316 -40.15 -10.72 0.91
C ALA A 316 -39.48 -9.38 1.23
N LEU A 317 -38.15 -9.34 1.28
CA LEU A 317 -37.39 -8.12 1.57
C LEU A 317 -37.58 -7.04 0.49
N LEU A 318 -37.60 -7.43 -0.79
CA LEU A 318 -37.80 -6.47 -1.89
C LEU A 318 -39.22 -5.87 -1.91
N LEU A 319 -40.24 -6.67 -1.58
CA LEU A 319 -41.61 -6.18 -1.46
C LEU A 319 -41.73 -5.15 -0.32
N TYR A 320 -41.05 -5.39 0.81
CA TYR A 320 -40.98 -4.43 1.92
C TYR A 320 -40.26 -3.13 1.51
N TRP A 321 -39.12 -3.25 0.82
CA TRP A 321 -38.35 -2.10 0.32
C TRP A 321 -39.16 -1.19 -0.62
N LYS A 322 -39.94 -1.78 -1.54
CA LYS A 322 -40.81 -1.02 -2.46
C LYS A 322 -41.94 -0.28 -1.72
N GLY A 323 -42.42 -0.82 -0.61
CA GLY A 323 -43.49 -0.22 0.21
C GLY A 323 -43.08 1.05 0.97
N GLY A 324 -41.84 1.55 0.81
CA GLY A 324 -41.35 2.72 1.53
C GLY A 324 -40.94 2.44 2.97
N GLY A 325 -40.76 1.17 3.34
CA GLY A 325 -40.22 0.81 4.65
C GLY A 325 -38.82 1.40 4.82
N GLN A 326 -38.66 2.32 5.77
CA GLN A 326 -37.33 2.69 6.24
C GLN A 326 -36.67 1.46 6.86
N ASP A 327 -35.39 1.28 6.59
CA ASP A 327 -34.61 0.17 7.13
C ASP A 327 -34.70 0.22 8.67
N PRO A 328 -35.21 -0.81 9.37
CA PRO A 328 -35.23 -0.81 10.84
C PRO A 328 -33.83 -0.85 11.46
N SER A 329 -32.77 -0.84 10.63
CA SER A 329 -31.36 -0.84 11.02
C SER A 329 -30.55 0.38 10.53
N SER A 330 -31.20 1.38 9.91
CA SER A 330 -30.55 2.64 9.49
C SER A 330 -30.40 3.65 10.63
#